data_AF-A0A6V8NG14-F1
#
_entry.id   AF-A0A6V8NG14-F1
#
_cell.length_a   1.000
_cell.length_b   1.000
_cell.length_c   1.000
_cell.angle_alpha   90.00
_cell.angle_beta   90.00
_cell.angle_gamma   90.00
#
_symmetry.space_group_name_H-M   'P 1'
#
loop_
_entity.id
_entity.type
_entity.pdbx_description
1 polymer ?
#
loop_
_entity_poly.entity_id
_entity_poly.type
_entity_poly.pdbx_seq_one_letter_code
_entity_poly.pdbx_strand_id
1 'polypeptide(L)'
;EWGAVVVDDDTCTGCDECVDACPYGMIDLNGHGLAYKCDLCSGDPECVKVCQPQAIVYAVLDEEASHNRIFLMKQQFKEGMAKQKRLSFAHALKGMYG
;
A
#
# COMPACT_ATOMS: atom_id res chain seq x y z
N GLU A 1 -11.17 -16.69 -3.98
CA GLU A 1 -10.25 -15.90 -3.13
C GLU A 1 -9.98 -14.56 -3.82
N TRP A 2 -10.04 -13.43 -3.11
CA TRP A 2 -9.93 -12.06 -3.67
C TRP A 2 -8.48 -11.61 -3.94
N GLY A 3 -7.53 -12.55 -3.89
CA GLY A 3 -6.13 -12.30 -4.30
C GLY A 3 -5.33 -11.34 -3.39
N ALA A 4 -5.86 -10.99 -2.22
CA ALA A 4 -5.11 -10.18 -1.26
C ALA A 4 -4.01 -11.01 -0.59
N VAL A 5 -2.79 -10.48 -0.62
CA VAL A 5 -1.74 -10.89 0.33
C VAL A 5 -2.15 -10.36 1.70
N VAL A 6 -2.06 -11.12 2.77
CA VAL A 6 -2.44 -10.68 4.13
C VAL A 6 -1.31 -10.95 5.12
N VAL A 7 -1.26 -10.18 6.19
CA VAL A 7 -0.40 -10.48 7.34
C VAL A 7 -1.23 -11.34 8.29
N ASP A 8 -0.63 -12.42 8.79
CA ASP A 8 -1.21 -13.22 9.85
C ASP A 8 -0.66 -12.71 11.19
N ASP A 9 -1.52 -12.06 11.97
CA ASP A 9 -1.15 -11.44 13.24
C ASP A 9 -0.67 -12.46 14.27
N ASP A 10 -1.11 -13.72 14.21
CA ASP A 10 -0.72 -14.77 15.16
C ASP A 10 0.74 -15.21 14.97
N THR A 11 1.29 -15.02 13.77
CA THR A 11 2.67 -15.41 13.42
C THR A 11 3.60 -14.23 13.17
N CYS A 12 3.05 -13.01 13.08
CA CYS A 12 3.84 -11.80 12.91
C CYS A 12 4.69 -11.52 14.15
N THR A 13 6.01 -11.43 13.97
CA THR A 13 6.96 -11.17 15.06
C THR A 13 7.28 -9.68 15.24
N GLY A 14 6.78 -8.81 14.35
CA GLY A 14 7.13 -7.39 14.34
C GLY A 14 8.57 -7.08 13.92
N CYS A 15 9.24 -7.99 13.19
CA CYS A 15 10.65 -7.81 12.79
C CYS A 15 10.92 -6.72 11.75
N ASP A 16 9.88 -6.08 11.21
CA ASP A 16 9.95 -4.97 10.25
C ASP A 16 10.57 -5.30 8.86
N GLU A 17 11.05 -6.52 8.63
CA GLU A 17 11.70 -6.90 7.36
C GLU A 17 10.79 -6.70 6.14
N CYS A 18 9.49 -6.96 6.29
CA CYS A 18 8.51 -6.76 5.21
C CYS A 18 8.30 -5.27 4.86
N VAL A 19 8.46 -4.35 5.82
CA VAL A 19 8.34 -2.91 5.60
C VAL A 19 9.49 -2.41 4.74
N ASP A 20 10.73 -2.82 5.06
CA ASP A 20 11.91 -2.47 4.27
C ASP A 20 11.90 -3.14 2.88
N ALA A 21 11.43 -4.40 2.80
CA ALA A 21 11.35 -5.14 1.55
C ALA A 21 10.30 -4.57 0.58
N CYS A 22 9.28 -3.86 1.06
CA CYS A 22 8.22 -3.33 0.21
C CYS A 22 8.69 -2.07 -0.55
N PRO A 23 8.94 -2.13 -1.86
CA PRO A 23 9.46 -0.97 -2.60
C PRO A 23 8.44 0.15 -2.78
N TYR A 24 7.17 -0.17 -2.58
CA TYR A 24 6.04 0.75 -2.68
C TYR A 24 5.76 1.48 -1.37
N GLY A 25 6.37 1.05 -0.25
CA GLY A 25 6.17 1.65 1.06
C GLY A 25 4.75 1.50 1.61
N MET A 26 4.05 0.41 1.26
CA MET A 26 2.64 0.17 1.61
C MET A 26 2.43 -0.67 2.87
N ILE A 27 3.51 -1.08 3.54
CA ILE A 27 3.48 -1.87 4.77
C ILE A 27 4.06 -0.99 5.89
N ASP A 28 3.43 -1.01 7.06
CA ASP A 28 3.89 -0.30 8.26
C ASP A 28 3.62 -1.15 9.52
N LEU A 29 4.12 -0.72 10.68
CA LEU A 29 3.82 -1.35 11.97
C LEU A 29 2.72 -0.57 12.70
N ASN A 30 1.75 -1.29 13.26
CA ASN A 30 0.68 -0.69 14.05
C ASN A 30 1.16 -0.35 15.48
N GLY A 31 0.28 0.21 16.31
CA GLY A 31 0.61 0.58 17.69
C GLY A 31 1.01 -0.59 18.61
N HIS A 32 0.80 -1.84 18.18
CA HIS A 32 1.18 -3.04 18.91
C HIS A 32 2.48 -3.67 18.35
N GLY A 33 3.12 -3.04 17.36
CA GLY A 33 4.32 -3.53 16.71
C GLY A 33 4.09 -4.62 15.65
N LEU A 34 2.84 -4.89 15.26
CA LEU A 34 2.52 -5.85 14.21
C LEU A 34 2.47 -5.18 12.84
N ALA A 35 2.98 -5.87 11.82
CA ALA A 35 2.93 -5.38 10.46
C ALA A 35 1.49 -5.35 9.94
N TYR A 36 1.13 -4.29 9.24
CA TYR A 36 -0.17 -4.16 8.60
C TYR A 36 -0.05 -3.49 7.23
N LYS A 37 -1.03 -3.77 6.38
CA LYS A 37 -1.21 -3.19 5.06
C LYS A 37 -2.65 -3.42 4.62
N CYS A 38 -3.06 -2.82 3.50
CA CYS A 38 -4.37 -3.10 2.91
C CYS A 38 -4.60 -4.62 2.74
N ASP A 39 -5.70 -5.10 3.29
CA ASP A 39 -6.20 -6.48 3.27
C ASP A 39 -7.35 -6.66 2.25
N LEU A 40 -7.60 -5.62 1.45
CA LEU A 40 -8.69 -5.51 0.49
C LEU A 40 -10.08 -5.57 1.14
N CYS A 41 -10.19 -5.26 2.44
CA CYS A 41 -11.42 -5.37 3.23
C CYS A 41 -12.12 -6.71 3.00
N SER A 42 -11.36 -7.81 2.95
CA SER A 42 -11.87 -9.16 2.66
C SER A 42 -12.68 -9.28 1.37
N GLY A 43 -12.32 -8.49 0.35
CA GLY A 43 -12.96 -8.48 -0.96
C GLY A 43 -14.13 -7.51 -1.11
N ASP A 44 -14.40 -6.67 -0.11
CA ASP A 44 -15.43 -5.63 -0.16
C ASP A 44 -14.86 -4.25 0.24
N PRO A 45 -14.07 -3.59 -0.63
CA PRO A 45 -13.26 -2.42 -0.26
C PRO A 45 -14.08 -1.19 0.12
N GLU A 46 -14.01 -0.78 1.39
CA GLU A 46 -14.70 0.41 1.89
C GLU A 46 -14.23 1.70 1.20
N CYS A 47 -12.94 1.79 0.88
CA CYS A 47 -12.37 2.94 0.18
C CYS A 47 -13.00 3.18 -1.21
N VAL A 48 -13.48 2.13 -1.88
CA VAL A 48 -14.18 2.24 -3.17
C VAL A 48 -15.60 2.76 -2.97
N LYS A 49 -16.32 2.27 -1.95
CA LYS A 49 -17.69 2.68 -1.64
C LYS A 49 -17.80 4.17 -1.31
N VAL A 50 -16.82 4.71 -0.60
CA VAL A 50 -16.82 6.13 -0.17
C VAL A 50 -16.25 7.09 -1.22
N CYS A 51 -15.65 6.59 -2.30
CA CYS A 51 -15.01 7.42 -3.31
C CYS A 51 -16.04 8.12 -4.21
N GLN A 52 -16.55 9.28 -3.78
CA GLN A 52 -17.50 10.10 -4.55
C GLN A 52 -17.07 10.38 -6.01
N PRO A 53 -15.82 10.77 -6.31
CA PRO A 53 -15.42 11.03 -7.69
C PRO A 53 -15.21 9.74 -8.52
N GLN A 54 -15.36 8.56 -7.91
CA GLN A 54 -15.14 7.25 -8.55
C GLN A 54 -13.73 7.10 -9.13
N ALA A 55 -12.74 7.72 -8.48
CA ALA A 55 -11.34 7.65 -8.87
C ALA A 55 -10.72 6.26 -8.59
N ILE A 56 -11.34 5.47 -7.71
CA ILE A 56 -10.91 4.11 -7.37
C ILE A 56 -12.05 3.16 -7.71
N VAL A 57 -11.76 2.11 -8.46
CA VAL A 57 -12.72 1.10 -8.89
C VAL A 57 -12.21 -0.28 -8.47
N TYR A 58 -13.10 -1.11 -7.93
CA TYR A 58 -12.82 -2.52 -7.69
C TYR A 58 -13.35 -3.35 -8.85
N ALA A 59 -12.45 -4.02 -9.57
CA ALA A 59 -12.76 -4.76 -10.78
C ALA A 59 -12.07 -6.13 -10.78
N VAL A 60 -12.60 -7.04 -11.58
CA VAL A 60 -11.97 -8.33 -11.83
C VAL A 60 -10.66 -8.11 -12.60
N LEU A 61 -9.63 -8.89 -12.26
CA LEU A 61 -8.39 -8.88 -13.02
C LEU A 61 -8.61 -9.53 -14.39
N ASP A 62 -8.73 -8.70 -15.41
CA ASP A 62 -8.62 -9.10 -16.81
C ASP A 62 -7.23 -8.73 -17.38
N GLU A 63 -7.02 -8.96 -18.67
CA GLU A 63 -5.74 -8.70 -19.33
C GLU A 63 -5.36 -7.21 -19.29
N GLU A 64 -6.32 -6.32 -19.46
CA GLU A 64 -6.10 -4.87 -19.44
C GLU A 64 -5.77 -4.39 -18.02
N ALA A 65 -6.56 -4.79 -17.03
CA ALA A 65 -6.34 -4.47 -15.62
C ALA A 65 -4.98 -5.02 -15.14
N SER A 66 -4.59 -6.20 -15.61
CA SER A 66 -3.28 -6.81 -15.31
C SER A 66 -2.13 -5.98 -15.86
N HIS A 67 -2.21 -5.56 -17.13
CA HIS A 67 -1.21 -4.68 -17.74
C HIS A 67 -1.12 -3.32 -17.03
N ASN A 68 -2.26 -2.70 -16.75
CA ASN A 68 -2.33 -1.41 -16.06
C ASN A 68 -1.73 -1.50 -14.65
N ARG A 69 -2.07 -2.55 -13.89
CA ARG A 69 -1.49 -2.79 -12.56
C ARG A 69 0.03 -2.87 -12.62
N ILE A 70 0.59 -3.66 -13.53
CA ILE A 70 2.04 -3.83 -13.66
C ILE A 70 2.70 -2.50 -14.05
N PHE A 71 2.10 -1.76 -14.98
CA PHE A 71 2.62 -0.46 -15.41
C PHE A 71 2.67 0.54 -14.26
N LEU A 72 1.56 0.71 -13.51
CA LEU A 72 1.47 1.63 -12.37
C LEU A 72 2.47 1.29 -11.27
N MET A 73 2.57 0.01 -10.93
CA MET A 73 3.55 -0.48 -9.94
C MET A 73 4.99 -0.19 -10.38
N LYS A 74 5.33 -0.36 -11.66
CA LYS A 74 6.66 -0.03 -12.20
C LYS A 74 7.00 1.45 -12.07
N GLN A 75 6.04 2.36 -12.23
CA GLN A 75 6.28 3.80 -12.05
C GLN A 75 6.56 4.13 -10.58
N GLN A 76 5.79 3.55 -9.65
CA GLN A 76 5.99 3.76 -8.22
C GLN A 76 7.33 3.24 -7.69
N PHE A 77 7.96 2.30 -8.40
CA PHE A 77 9.28 1.77 -8.06
C PHE A 77 10.45 2.72 -8.42
N LYS A 78 10.25 3.69 -9.33
CA LYS A 78 11.36 4.49 -9.90
C LYS A 78 12.03 5.46 -8.93
N GLU A 79 11.34 5.86 -7.87
CA GLU A 79 11.86 6.73 -6.82
C GLU A 79 12.25 5.89 -5.59
N GLY A 80 13.16 6.37 -4.74
CA GLY A 80 13.93 5.63 -3.72
C GLY A 80 13.21 4.65 -2.76
N MET A 81 13.94 4.13 -1.77
CA MET A 81 13.38 3.15 -0.81
C MET A 81 12.17 3.70 -0.06
N ALA A 82 11.28 2.83 0.44
CA ALA A 82 10.06 3.22 1.15
C ALA A 82 10.29 4.30 2.23
N LYS A 83 11.32 4.09 3.06
CA LYS A 83 11.74 5.04 4.10
C LYS A 83 12.16 6.40 3.54
N GLN A 84 12.87 6.42 2.40
CA GLN A 84 13.29 7.66 1.73
C GLN A 84 12.10 8.43 1.15
N LYS A 85 11.11 7.73 0.56
CA LYS A 85 9.85 8.34 0.08
C LYS A 85 9.04 8.97 1.22
N ARG A 86 8.94 8.27 2.36
CA ARG A 86 8.26 8.80 3.56
C ARG A 86 8.96 10.05 4.10
N LEU A 87 10.29 10.01 4.18
CA LEU A 87 11.11 11.15 4.60
C LEU A 87 10.99 12.35 3.65
N SER A 88 11.04 12.12 2.33
CA SER A 88 10.92 13.20 1.34
C SER A 88 9.54 13.87 1.41
N PHE A 89 8.46 13.09 1.54
CA PHE A 89 7.11 13.61 1.72
C PHE A 89 6.98 14.41 3.03
N ALA A 90 7.50 13.90 4.15
CA ALA A 90 7.48 14.60 5.43
C ALA A 90 8.25 15.94 5.38
N HIS A 91 9.38 16.01 4.67
CA HIS A 91 10.11 17.26 4.44
C HIS A 91 9.32 18.23 3.57
N ALA A 92 8.67 17.75 2.50
CA ALA A 92 7.83 18.58 1.64
C ALA A 92 6.67 19.22 2.42
N LEU A 93 6.00 18.45 3.29
CA LEU A 93 4.93 18.97 4.15
C LEU A 93 5.43 20.02 5.13
N LYS A 94 6.60 19.82 5.77
CA LYS A 94 7.20 20.82 6.66
C LYS A 94 7.52 22.14 5.95
N GLY A 95 7.88 22.09 4.66
CA GLY A 95 8.11 23.29 3.85
C GLY A 95 6.84 23.97 3.34
N MET A 96 5.69 23.29 3.34
CA MET A 96 4.40 23.85 2.91
C MET A 96 3.63 24.50 4.07
N TYR A 97 3.90 24.09 5.31
CA TYR A 97 3.25 24.59 6.53
C TYR A 97 4.22 25.33 7.48
N GLY A 98 5.40 25.70 6.98
CA GLY A 98 6.45 26.43 7.70
C GLY A 98 6.61 27.85 7.19
#